data_AF-A0A7K1J7F3-F1
#
_entry.id   AF-A0A7K1J7F3-F1
#
_cell.length_a   1.000
_cell.length_b   1.000
_cell.length_c   1.000
_cell.angle_alpha   90.00
_cell.angle_beta   90.00
_cell.angle_gamma   90.00
#
_symmetry.space_group_name_H-M   'P 1'
#
loop_
_entity.id
_entity.type
_entity.pdbx_description
1 polymer ?
#
loop_
_entity_poly.entity_id
_entity_poly.type
_entity_poly.pdbx_seq_one_letter_code
_entity_poly.pdbx_strand_id
1 'polypeptide(L)'
;MKDSSVGMLPIYIGVDDATEGLATGSENYWCVNSKASEADQKASQDFLEWVITSDEGKKSLSEDMGFTTPFSTFNDVKTTNPLIADANESIQNKKLTQVAWDFSMMPSEEYKNVLGQAMLAYAQGTGSWDDVVKAFVDNWATEYENAHANQ
;
A
#
# COMPACT_ATOMS: atom_id res chain seq x y z
N MET A 1 21.77 -11.16 12.26
CA MET A 1 21.60 -11.72 10.91
C MET A 1 22.58 -11.01 9.97
N LYS A 2 23.01 -11.63 8.89
CA LYS A 2 23.80 -10.96 7.83
C LYS A 2 22.85 -10.42 6.77
N ASP A 3 23.20 -9.35 6.08
CA ASP A 3 22.35 -8.81 5.01
C ASP A 3 22.08 -9.87 3.92
N SER A 4 23.07 -10.70 3.62
CA SER A 4 22.94 -11.83 2.68
C SER A 4 22.07 -13.00 3.17
N SER A 5 21.51 -12.92 4.38
CA SER A 5 20.61 -13.94 4.95
C SER A 5 19.15 -13.51 5.00
N VAL A 6 18.82 -12.32 4.48
CA VAL A 6 17.46 -11.77 4.42
C VAL A 6 17.15 -11.34 2.99
N GLY A 7 15.87 -11.42 2.59
CA GLY A 7 15.41 -11.01 1.27
C GLY A 7 13.87 -11.08 1.18
N MET A 8 13.32 -10.56 0.09
CA MET A 8 11.89 -10.58 -0.22
C MET A 8 11.59 -11.56 -1.37
N LEU A 9 10.44 -12.22 -1.29
CA LEU A 9 9.91 -13.07 -2.34
C LEU A 9 8.46 -12.69 -2.64
N PRO A 10 7.99 -12.80 -3.91
CA PRO A 10 6.58 -12.66 -4.23
C PRO A 10 5.73 -13.67 -3.47
N ILE A 11 4.45 -13.35 -3.33
CA ILE A 11 3.46 -14.26 -2.76
C ILE A 11 2.98 -15.16 -3.88
N TYR A 12 3.28 -16.45 -3.80
CA TYR A 12 2.87 -17.44 -4.80
C TYR A 12 1.53 -18.06 -4.42
N ILE A 13 0.49 -17.82 -5.22
CA ILE A 13 -0.89 -18.31 -4.96
C ILE A 13 -1.47 -19.10 -6.14
N GLY A 14 -0.69 -19.37 -7.18
CA GLY A 14 -1.05 -20.27 -8.27
C GLY A 14 -1.93 -19.65 -9.35
N VAL A 15 -1.94 -18.31 -9.48
CA VAL A 15 -2.71 -17.59 -10.51
C VAL A 15 -1.80 -17.09 -11.64
N ASP A 16 -0.82 -16.23 -11.34
CA ASP A 16 0.15 -15.69 -12.32
C ASP A 16 1.58 -15.61 -11.71
N ASP A 17 1.97 -16.67 -11.02
CA ASP A 17 3.23 -16.79 -10.28
C ASP A 17 4.50 -16.55 -11.13
N ALA A 18 4.40 -16.66 -12.46
CA ALA A 18 5.56 -16.56 -13.35
C ALA A 18 6.03 -15.11 -13.58
N THR A 19 5.13 -14.14 -13.47
CA THR A 19 5.45 -12.72 -13.70
C THR A 19 5.02 -11.80 -12.56
N GLU A 20 4.50 -12.32 -11.46
CA GLU A 20 4.10 -11.51 -10.32
C GLU A 20 5.30 -10.85 -9.61
N GLY A 21 5.20 -9.53 -9.41
CA GLY A 21 6.15 -8.74 -8.64
C GLY A 21 5.95 -8.85 -7.14
N LEU A 22 6.83 -8.20 -6.37
CA LEU A 22 6.63 -8.06 -4.93
C LEU A 22 5.37 -7.22 -4.66
N ALA A 23 4.59 -7.60 -3.63
CA ALA A 23 3.45 -6.83 -3.15
C ALA A 23 3.93 -5.51 -2.48
N THR A 24 4.34 -4.56 -3.31
CA THR A 24 4.92 -3.28 -2.91
C THR A 24 4.07 -2.13 -3.45
N GLY A 25 3.82 -1.14 -2.60
CA GLY A 25 2.94 -0.02 -2.91
C GLY A 25 2.96 1.01 -1.80
N SER A 26 2.26 2.12 -2.02
CA SER A 26 2.13 3.20 -1.05
C SER A 26 0.68 3.30 -0.59
N GLU A 27 0.44 3.03 0.69
CA GLU A 27 -0.88 3.22 1.33
C GLU A 27 -1.05 4.61 1.95
N ASN A 28 0.07 5.25 2.31
CA ASN A 28 0.08 6.48 3.07
C ASN A 28 0.29 7.68 2.15
N TYR A 29 -0.57 8.68 2.26
CA TYR A 29 -0.50 9.92 1.52
C TYR A 29 -0.70 11.11 2.46
N TRP A 30 -0.12 12.25 2.10
CA TRP A 30 -0.30 13.49 2.86
C TRP A 30 -1.53 14.26 2.36
N CYS A 31 -2.30 14.80 3.30
CA CYS A 31 -3.45 15.64 3.01
C CYS A 31 -3.30 17.00 3.70
N VAL A 32 -3.76 18.06 3.03
CA VAL A 32 -3.90 19.38 3.64
C VAL A 32 -5.36 19.57 4.03
N ASN A 33 -5.61 19.91 5.30
CA ASN A 33 -6.96 20.11 5.81
C ASN A 33 -7.62 21.33 5.16
N SER A 34 -8.66 21.11 4.37
CA SER A 34 -9.41 22.18 3.67
C SER A 34 -10.13 23.15 4.61
N LYS A 35 -10.28 22.81 5.89
CA LYS A 35 -10.90 23.67 6.92
C LYS A 35 -9.89 24.54 7.67
N ALA A 36 -8.58 24.37 7.44
CA ALA A 36 -7.55 25.21 8.03
C ALA A 36 -7.50 26.60 7.38
N SER A 37 -6.87 27.57 8.02
CA SER A 37 -6.67 28.91 7.43
C SER A 37 -5.80 28.84 6.18
N GLU A 38 -5.95 29.77 5.25
CA GLU A 38 -5.10 29.83 4.03
C GLU A 38 -3.61 29.91 4.37
N ALA A 39 -3.27 30.65 5.43
CA ALA A 39 -1.89 30.77 5.92
C ALA A 39 -1.34 29.41 6.38
N ASP A 40 -2.13 28.64 7.13
CA ASP A 40 -1.71 27.32 7.62
C ASP A 40 -1.64 26.28 6.48
N GLN A 41 -2.56 26.36 5.52
CA GLN A 41 -2.51 25.51 4.33
C GLN A 41 -1.23 25.77 3.52
N LYS A 42 -0.87 27.04 3.31
CA LYS A 42 0.37 27.40 2.62
C LYS A 42 1.61 26.95 3.38
N ALA A 43 1.66 27.19 4.69
CA ALA A 43 2.77 26.76 5.54
C ALA A 43 2.93 25.23 5.54
N SER A 44 1.81 24.49 5.52
CA SER A 44 1.83 23.02 5.44
C SER A 44 2.40 22.56 4.10
N GLN A 45 1.96 23.14 2.98
CA GLN A 45 2.49 22.79 1.64
C GLN A 45 3.99 23.07 1.55
N ASP A 46 4.43 24.23 2.04
CA ASP A 46 5.85 24.62 2.04
C ASP A 46 6.69 23.68 2.89
N PHE A 47 6.17 23.25 4.03
CA PHE A 47 6.85 22.26 4.87
C PHE A 47 6.96 20.90 4.17
N LEU A 48 5.87 20.40 3.56
CA LEU A 48 5.90 19.12 2.86
C LEU A 48 6.83 19.14 1.65
N GLU A 49 6.88 20.25 0.91
CA GLU A 49 7.85 20.45 -0.18
C GLU A 49 9.29 20.47 0.37
N TRP A 50 9.55 21.19 1.46
CA TRP A 50 10.86 21.21 2.11
C TRP A 50 11.30 19.82 2.56
N VAL A 51 10.39 19.02 3.14
CA VAL A 51 10.68 17.65 3.59
C VAL A 51 11.19 16.78 2.44
N ILE A 52 10.66 16.94 1.22
CA ILE A 52 11.02 16.09 0.09
C ILE A 52 12.12 16.68 -0.82
N THR A 53 12.45 17.96 -0.69
CA THR A 53 13.44 18.64 -1.54
C THR A 53 14.74 19.01 -0.82
N SER A 54 14.72 19.20 0.50
CA SER A 54 15.90 19.56 1.29
C SER A 54 16.75 18.35 1.66
N ASP A 55 18.06 18.55 1.82
CA ASP A 55 18.97 17.49 2.26
C ASP A 55 18.59 16.94 3.65
N GLU A 56 18.20 17.83 4.57
CA GLU A 56 17.81 17.44 5.93
C GLU A 56 16.50 16.65 5.95
N GLY A 57 15.47 17.13 5.24
CA GLY A 57 14.19 16.42 5.12
C GLY A 57 14.33 15.06 4.44
N LYS A 58 15.10 15.00 3.33
CA LYS A 58 15.40 13.74 2.64
C LYS A 58 16.09 12.75 3.56
N LYS A 59 17.13 13.19 4.28
CA LYS A 59 17.85 12.36 5.26
C LYS A 59 16.93 11.82 6.34
N SER A 60 16.10 12.68 6.95
CA SER A 60 15.17 12.25 7.99
C SER A 60 14.18 11.19 7.47
N LEU A 61 13.65 11.36 6.27
CA LEU A 61 12.75 10.38 5.65
C LEU A 61 13.46 9.05 5.32
N SER A 62 14.58 9.10 4.62
CA SER A 62 15.19 7.90 4.05
C SER A 62 16.16 7.17 4.97
N GLU A 63 16.91 7.89 5.80
CA GLU A 63 17.96 7.32 6.65
C GLU A 63 17.47 7.12 8.08
N ASP A 64 16.98 8.18 8.72
CA ASP A 64 16.62 8.14 10.15
C ASP A 64 15.35 7.30 10.38
N MET A 65 14.35 7.46 9.51
CA MET A 65 13.10 6.71 9.58
C MET A 65 13.09 5.47 8.66
N GLY A 66 13.98 5.40 7.68
CA GLY A 66 14.10 4.25 6.78
C GLY A 66 12.98 4.12 5.73
N PHE A 67 12.25 5.20 5.41
CA PHE A 67 11.18 5.16 4.42
C PHE A 67 11.71 5.20 2.99
N THR A 68 10.97 4.54 2.08
CA THR A 68 11.08 4.74 0.63
C THR A 68 9.91 5.60 0.16
N THR A 69 10.13 6.48 -0.81
CA THR A 69 9.08 7.38 -1.35
C THR A 69 9.10 7.39 -2.87
N PRO A 70 7.96 7.68 -3.53
CA PRO A 70 7.88 7.76 -4.99
C PRO A 70 8.31 9.13 -5.55
N PHE A 71 8.76 10.07 -4.71
CA PHE A 71 9.11 11.41 -5.16
C PHE A 71 10.42 11.39 -5.97
N SER A 72 10.41 12.03 -7.14
CA SER A 72 11.57 12.07 -8.05
C SER A 72 12.81 12.71 -7.42
N THR A 73 12.62 13.54 -6.39
CA THR A 73 13.70 14.15 -5.60
C THR A 73 14.51 13.15 -4.78
N PHE A 74 14.02 11.91 -4.61
CA PHE A 74 14.71 10.82 -3.92
C PHE A 74 15.44 9.84 -4.85
N ASN A 75 15.46 10.06 -6.17
CA ASN A 75 16.09 9.12 -7.13
C ASN A 75 17.61 8.92 -6.89
N ASP A 76 18.27 9.88 -6.27
CA ASP A 76 19.69 9.85 -5.88
C ASP A 76 19.92 9.19 -4.51
N VAL A 77 18.87 9.08 -3.68
CA VAL A 77 18.94 8.48 -2.34
C VAL A 77 19.21 6.98 -2.48
N LYS A 78 20.21 6.51 -1.72
CA LYS A 78 20.60 5.10 -1.67
C LYS A 78 20.19 4.49 -0.35
N THR A 79 19.76 3.25 -0.41
CA THR A 79 19.46 2.45 0.78
C THR A 79 20.53 1.37 0.96
N THR A 80 20.91 1.13 2.21
CA THR A 80 21.71 -0.04 2.60
C THR A 80 20.83 -1.19 3.11
N ASN A 81 19.51 -0.98 3.19
CA ASN A 81 18.57 -2.01 3.62
C ASN A 81 18.30 -2.99 2.46
N PRO A 82 18.71 -4.27 2.58
CA PRO A 82 18.56 -5.24 1.49
C PRO A 82 17.09 -5.46 1.08
N LEU A 83 16.13 -5.32 2.00
CA LEU A 83 14.70 -5.48 1.68
C LEU A 83 14.16 -4.34 0.82
N ILE A 84 14.64 -3.11 1.05
CA ILE A 84 14.27 -1.96 0.20
C ILE A 84 14.94 -2.09 -1.17
N ALA A 85 16.14 -2.67 -1.24
CA ALA A 85 16.80 -2.97 -2.51
C ALA A 85 15.98 -3.98 -3.33
N ASP A 86 15.52 -5.08 -2.73
CA ASP A 86 14.66 -6.07 -3.39
C ASP A 86 13.35 -5.45 -3.89
N ALA A 87 12.70 -4.63 -3.06
CA ALA A 87 11.48 -3.90 -3.44
C ALA A 87 11.71 -2.98 -4.65
N ASN A 88 12.78 -2.19 -4.64
CA ASN A 88 13.12 -1.30 -5.74
C ASN A 88 13.46 -2.06 -7.03
N GLU A 89 14.19 -3.16 -6.95
CA GLU A 89 14.48 -4.02 -8.09
C GLU A 89 13.20 -4.58 -8.71
N SER A 90 12.26 -5.06 -7.87
CA SER A 90 10.98 -5.58 -8.32
C SER A 90 10.14 -4.53 -9.05
N ILE A 91 10.02 -3.32 -8.49
CA ILE A 91 9.25 -2.21 -9.09
C ILE A 91 9.87 -1.75 -10.42
N GLN A 92 11.19 -1.76 -10.55
CA GLN A 92 11.90 -1.32 -11.75
C GLN A 92 11.89 -2.38 -12.86
N ASN A 93 11.67 -3.65 -12.53
CA ASN A 93 11.66 -4.75 -13.48
C ASN A 93 10.39 -4.76 -14.34
N LYS A 94 10.51 -4.29 -15.59
CA LYS A 94 9.41 -4.22 -16.57
C LYS A 94 8.85 -5.57 -17.04
N LYS A 95 9.46 -6.68 -16.62
CA LYS A 95 8.93 -8.03 -16.88
C LYS A 95 7.97 -8.51 -15.79
N LEU A 96 7.91 -7.81 -14.66
CA LEU A 96 7.04 -8.15 -13.55
C LEU A 96 5.76 -7.31 -13.58
N THR A 97 4.64 -7.95 -13.28
CA THR A 97 3.35 -7.32 -13.04
C THR A 97 3.27 -6.96 -11.55
N GLN A 98 3.17 -5.67 -11.24
CA GLN A 98 3.05 -5.23 -9.85
C GLN A 98 1.63 -5.51 -9.33
N VAL A 99 1.53 -5.97 -8.10
CA VAL A 99 0.25 -6.15 -7.40
C VAL A 99 -0.36 -4.78 -7.12
N ALA A 100 -1.59 -4.56 -7.58
CA ALA A 100 -2.31 -3.32 -7.32
C ALA A 100 -2.69 -3.19 -5.83
N TRP A 101 -2.50 -1.99 -5.27
CA TRP A 101 -2.84 -1.66 -3.89
C TRP A 101 -4.22 -1.02 -3.82
N ASP A 102 -5.27 -1.85 -3.90
CA ASP A 102 -6.66 -1.40 -3.97
C ASP A 102 -7.34 -1.26 -2.59
N PHE A 103 -6.57 -1.16 -1.50
CA PHE A 103 -7.12 -1.03 -0.14
C PHE A 103 -8.03 0.18 0.03
N SER A 104 -7.70 1.31 -0.61
CA SER A 104 -8.51 2.52 -0.59
C SER A 104 -9.79 2.41 -1.41
N MET A 105 -9.91 1.38 -2.24
CA MET A 105 -11.11 1.12 -3.05
C MET A 105 -12.14 0.28 -2.31
N MET A 106 -11.77 -0.32 -1.17
CA MET A 106 -12.69 -1.11 -0.37
C MET A 106 -13.89 -0.24 0.06
N PRO A 107 -15.13 -0.70 -0.18
CA PRO A 107 -16.30 0.17 -0.08
C PRO A 107 -16.61 0.59 1.35
N SER A 108 -16.30 -0.25 2.34
CA SER A 108 -16.55 0.05 3.75
C SER A 108 -15.70 -0.83 4.68
N GLU A 109 -15.64 -0.47 5.97
CA GLU A 109 -15.06 -1.36 6.98
C GLU A 109 -15.91 -2.62 7.18
N GLU A 110 -17.23 -2.53 7.00
CA GLU A 110 -18.12 -3.68 7.15
C GLU A 110 -17.91 -4.71 6.04
N TYR A 111 -17.60 -4.27 4.82
CA TYR A 111 -17.16 -5.16 3.74
C TYR A 111 -15.99 -6.04 4.19
N LYS A 112 -14.96 -5.42 4.81
CA LYS A 112 -13.78 -6.12 5.30
C LYS A 112 -14.13 -7.11 6.42
N ASN A 113 -15.01 -6.72 7.35
CA ASN A 113 -15.45 -7.58 8.43
C ASN A 113 -16.13 -8.86 7.91
N VAL A 114 -17.08 -8.71 6.98
CA VAL A 114 -17.84 -9.83 6.40
C VAL A 114 -16.92 -10.75 5.59
N LEU A 115 -16.06 -10.18 4.74
CA LEU A 115 -15.09 -10.97 3.97
C LEU A 115 -14.13 -11.75 4.91
N GLY A 116 -13.60 -11.09 5.94
CA GLY A 116 -12.72 -11.71 6.92
C GLY A 116 -13.38 -12.86 7.69
N GLN A 117 -14.65 -12.71 8.06
CA GLN A 117 -15.43 -13.77 8.71
C GLN A 117 -15.66 -14.97 7.80
N ALA A 118 -15.98 -14.74 6.52
CA ALA A 118 -16.16 -15.81 5.54
C ALA A 118 -14.83 -16.58 5.31
N MET A 119 -13.71 -15.86 5.17
CA MET A 119 -12.38 -16.48 5.04
C MET A 119 -12.01 -17.31 6.27
N LEU A 120 -12.30 -16.81 7.48
CA LEU A 120 -12.06 -17.54 8.72
C LEU A 120 -12.90 -18.83 8.80
N ALA A 121 -14.19 -18.76 8.46
CA ALA A 121 -15.07 -19.93 8.46
C ALA A 121 -14.62 -20.99 7.44
N TYR A 122 -14.23 -20.57 6.24
CA TYR A 122 -13.65 -21.46 5.22
C TYR A 122 -12.37 -22.13 5.73
N ALA A 123 -11.43 -21.37 6.30
CA ALA A 123 -10.19 -21.92 6.85
C ALA A 123 -10.42 -22.91 8.01
N GLN A 124 -11.49 -22.73 8.78
CA GLN A 124 -11.90 -23.63 9.86
C GLN A 124 -12.71 -24.86 9.38
N GLY A 125 -13.08 -24.92 8.10
CA GLY A 125 -13.95 -25.95 7.55
C GLY A 125 -15.42 -25.85 7.99
N THR A 126 -15.82 -24.69 8.53
CA THR A 126 -17.20 -24.41 8.97
C THR A 126 -17.99 -23.60 7.92
N GLY A 127 -17.32 -23.10 6.89
CA GLY A 127 -17.90 -22.43 5.72
C GLY A 127 -17.40 -23.01 4.40
N SER A 128 -17.97 -22.55 3.29
CA SER A 128 -17.59 -22.98 1.93
C SER A 128 -16.80 -21.90 1.17
N TRP A 129 -16.08 -22.30 0.12
CA TRP A 129 -15.44 -21.34 -0.78
C TRP A 129 -16.45 -20.42 -1.45
N ASP A 130 -17.65 -20.93 -1.78
CA ASP A 130 -18.72 -20.13 -2.36
C ASP A 130 -19.18 -19.01 -1.41
N ASP A 131 -19.11 -19.21 -0.10
CA ASP A 131 -19.42 -18.15 0.88
C ASP A 131 -18.36 -17.05 0.84
N VAL A 132 -17.08 -17.40 0.66
CA VAL A 132 -15.99 -16.43 0.47
C VAL A 132 -16.20 -15.63 -0.82
N VAL A 133 -16.54 -16.30 -1.92
CA VAL A 133 -16.80 -15.64 -3.22
C VAL A 133 -17.98 -14.68 -3.11
N LYS A 134 -19.09 -15.06 -2.47
CA LYS A 134 -20.24 -14.17 -2.25
C LYS A 134 -19.88 -12.98 -1.35
N ALA A 135 -19.13 -13.22 -0.27
CA ALA A 135 -18.67 -12.16 0.62
C ALA A 135 -17.69 -11.19 -0.08
N PHE A 136 -16.98 -11.64 -1.12
CA PHE A 136 -16.12 -10.79 -1.93
C PHE A 136 -16.89 -10.03 -3.01
N VAL A 137 -17.74 -10.70 -3.78
CA VAL A 137 -18.38 -10.13 -4.99
C VAL A 137 -19.70 -9.42 -4.66
N ASP A 138 -20.64 -10.12 -4.03
CA ASP A 138 -22.00 -9.61 -3.83
C ASP A 138 -22.03 -8.55 -2.72
N ASN A 139 -21.27 -8.78 -1.66
CA ASN A 139 -21.16 -7.84 -0.54
C ASN A 139 -20.45 -6.53 -0.97
N TRP A 140 -19.52 -6.59 -1.93
CA TRP A 140 -18.90 -5.38 -2.47
C TRP A 140 -19.94 -4.43 -3.03
N ALA A 141 -20.83 -4.93 -3.90
CA ALA A 141 -21.88 -4.13 -4.52
C ALA A 141 -22.79 -3.49 -3.45
N THR A 142 -23.20 -4.28 -2.46
CA THR A 142 -24.05 -3.83 -1.35
C THR A 142 -23.38 -2.70 -0.55
N GLU A 143 -22.13 -2.91 -0.14
CA GLU A 143 -21.42 -1.94 0.68
C GLU A 143 -21.01 -0.69 -0.11
N TYR A 144 -20.73 -0.83 -1.40
CA TYR A 144 -20.47 0.30 -2.28
C TYR A 144 -21.70 1.21 -2.38
N GLU A 145 -22.89 0.64 -2.59
CA GLU A 145 -24.15 1.41 -2.57
C GLU A 145 -24.36 2.10 -1.23
N ASN A 146 -24.15 1.40 -0.11
CA ASN A 146 -24.29 1.96 1.24
C ASN A 146 -23.36 3.16 1.50
N ALA A 147 -22.10 3.07 1.08
CA ALA A 147 -21.10 4.13 1.28
C ALA A 147 -21.39 5.40 0.47
N HIS A 148 -22.18 5.29 -0.61
CA HIS A 148 -22.51 6.40 -1.51
C HIS A 148 -23.97 6.87 -1.39
N ALA A 149 -24.82 6.18 -0.62
CA ALA A 149 -26.23 6.50 -0.47
C ALA A 149 -26.52 7.89 0.15
N ASN A 150 -25.52 8.51 0.79
CA ASN A 150 -25.66 9.78 1.50
C ASN A 150 -24.62 10.85 1.09
N GLN A 151 -23.93 10.66 -0.05
CA GLN A 151 -23.05 11.67 -0.65
C GLN A 151 -23.83 12.52 -1.66
#